data_AF-A0A9P5MTA6-F1
#
_entry.id   AF-A0A9P5MTA6-F1
#
_cell.length_a   1.000
_cell.length_b   1.000
_cell.length_c   1.000
_cell.angle_alpha   90.00
_cell.angle_beta   90.00
_cell.angle_gamma   90.00
#
_symmetry.space_group_name_H-M   'P 1'
#
loop_
_entity.id
_entity.type
_entity.pdbx_description
1 polymer ?
#
loop_
_entity_poly.entity_id
_entity_poly.type
_entity_poly.pdbx_seq_one_letter_code
_entity_poly.pdbx_strand_id
1 'polypeptide(L)'
;MDFSGFNAAEQAHMTKVIEKKQMQDFMRMYSNLVERCFMSCCNDFTSRALSSKEEQCMMNCADKFLKHSERVGARFAEQNAEAMNSAAAQK
;
A
#
# COMPACT_ATOMS: atom_id res chain seq x y z
N MET A 1 11.09 10.80 -6.72
CA MET A 1 10.77 12.21 -6.38
C MET A 1 12.05 12.99 -6.53
N ASP A 2 12.09 13.98 -7.41
CA ASP A 2 13.29 14.79 -7.67
C ASP A 2 13.30 16.01 -6.74
N PHE A 3 14.34 16.14 -5.91
CA PHE A 3 14.51 17.25 -4.97
C PHE A 3 15.65 18.19 -5.38
N SER A 4 16.17 18.05 -6.60
CA SER A 4 17.31 18.84 -7.10
C SER A 4 17.06 20.35 -7.20
N GLY A 5 15.79 20.77 -7.16
CA GLY A 5 15.39 22.19 -7.18
C GLY A 5 15.25 22.87 -5.80
N PHE A 6 15.48 22.16 -4.69
CA PHE A 6 15.28 22.69 -3.33
C PHE A 6 16.59 23.05 -2.63
N ASN A 7 16.53 24.01 -1.71
CA ASN A 7 17.67 24.30 -0.83
C ASN A 7 17.84 23.20 0.25
N ALA A 8 18.99 23.16 0.93
CA ALA A 8 19.31 22.10 1.90
C ALA A 8 18.31 22.02 3.08
N ALA A 9 17.77 23.15 3.53
CA ALA A 9 16.78 23.19 4.61
C ALA A 9 15.42 22.66 4.16
N GLU A 10 15.01 22.98 2.93
CA GLU A 10 13.78 22.50 2.30
C GLU A 10 13.84 21.00 2.03
N GLN A 11 14.99 20.48 1.57
CA GLN A 11 15.19 19.05 1.37
C GLN A 11 15.06 18.27 2.68
N ALA A 12 15.65 18.77 3.77
CA ALA A 12 15.53 18.17 5.10
C ALA A 12 14.08 18.20 5.63
N HIS A 13 13.35 19.29 5.39
CA HIS A 13 11.93 19.37 5.75
C HIS A 13 11.09 18.39 4.92
N MET A 14 11.35 18.29 3.61
CA MET A 14 10.63 17.41 2.71
C MET A 14 10.81 15.93 3.06
N THR A 15 12.02 15.50 3.41
CA THR A 15 12.29 14.12 3.87
C THR A 15 11.42 13.77 5.09
N LYS A 16 11.33 14.67 6.07
CA LYS A 16 10.46 14.46 7.26
C LYS A 16 8.99 14.33 6.91
N VAL A 17 8.51 15.14 5.94
CA VAL A 17 7.13 15.07 5.46
C VAL A 17 6.87 13.72 4.76
N ILE A 18 7.83 13.24 3.97
CA ILE A 18 7.73 11.96 3.26
C ILE A 18 7.68 10.79 4.25
N GLU A 19 8.58 10.75 5.23
CA GLU A 19 8.59 9.71 6.27
C GLU A 19 7.26 9.67 7.03
N LYS A 20 6.75 10.85 7.44
CA LYS A 20 5.44 10.95 8.09
C LYS A 20 4.33 10.41 7.20
N LYS A 21 4.34 10.76 5.91
CA LYS A 21 3.34 10.29 4.95
C LYS A 21 3.42 8.79 4.74
N GLN A 22 4.62 8.21 4.63
CA GLN A 22 4.80 6.76 4.53
C GLN A 22 4.18 6.03 5.72
N MET A 23 4.36 6.54 6.94
CA MET A 23 3.75 5.92 8.12
C MET A 23 2.22 6.03 8.11
N GLN A 24 1.66 7.17 7.67
CA GLN A 24 0.21 7.33 7.53
C GLN A 24 -0.37 6.39 6.47
N ASP A 25 0.29 6.28 5.32
CA ASP A 25 -0.13 5.39 4.23
C ASP A 25 -0.06 3.92 4.66
N PHE A 26 0.97 3.54 5.44
CA PHE A 26 1.09 2.20 6.02
C PHE A 26 -0.08 1.89 6.97
N MET A 27 -0.42 2.82 7.88
CA MET A 27 -1.54 2.61 8.80
C MET A 27 -2.87 2.46 8.06
N ARG A 28 -3.07 3.25 7.00
CA ARG A 28 -4.25 3.13 6.14
C ARG A 28 -4.30 1.79 5.42
N MET A 29 -3.16 1.32 4.89
CA MET A 29 -3.06 0.00 4.27
C MET A 29 -3.41 -1.11 5.27
N TYR A 30 -2.89 -1.02 6.50
CA TYR A 30 -3.18 -1.97 7.57
C TYR A 30 -4.67 -2.02 7.90
N SER A 31 -5.31 -0.87 8.14
CA SER A 31 -6.75 -0.81 8.44
C SER A 31 -7.60 -1.40 7.30
N ASN A 32 -7.28 -1.05 6.05
CA ASN A 32 -7.99 -1.59 4.89
C ASN A 32 -7.81 -3.11 4.76
N LEU A 33 -6.61 -3.62 5.06
CA LEU A 33 -6.34 -5.05 5.01
C LEU A 33 -7.16 -5.81 6.06
N VAL A 34 -7.18 -5.30 7.30
CA VAL A 34 -7.95 -5.88 8.40
C VAL A 34 -9.43 -5.95 8.05
N GLU A 35 -10.02 -4.83 7.58
CA GLU A 35 -11.41 -4.78 7.16
C GLU A 35 -11.70 -5.77 6.03
N ARG A 36 -10.85 -5.80 4.99
CA ARG A 36 -11.04 -6.67 3.83
C ARG A 36 -11.02 -8.15 4.20
N CYS A 37 -10.04 -8.56 5.00
CA CYS A 37 -9.93 -9.96 5.41
C CYS A 37 -11.05 -10.35 6.37
N PHE A 38 -11.43 -9.48 7.29
CA PHE A 38 -12.60 -9.71 8.15
C PHE A 38 -13.87 -9.94 7.33
N MET A 39 -14.19 -9.04 6.39
CA MET A 39 -15.39 -9.15 5.54
C MET A 39 -15.39 -10.37 4.61
N SER A 40 -14.21 -10.86 4.22
CA SER A 40 -14.09 -11.99 3.30
C SER A 40 -14.05 -13.35 4.02
N CYS A 41 -13.47 -13.39 5.22
CA CYS A 41 -13.14 -14.63 5.91
C CYS A 41 -14.03 -14.90 7.13
N CYS A 42 -14.38 -13.88 7.91
CA CYS A 42 -15.19 -14.04 9.12
C CYS A 42 -16.68 -14.08 8.75
N ASN A 43 -17.22 -15.28 8.60
CA ASN A 43 -18.60 -15.49 8.16
C ASN A 43 -19.43 -16.37 9.09
N ASP A 44 -18.81 -16.92 10.14
CA ASP A 44 -19.50 -17.63 11.20
C ASP A 44 -19.52 -16.78 12.48
N PHE A 45 -20.72 -16.46 12.96
CA PHE A 45 -20.94 -15.63 14.16
C PHE A 45 -21.53 -16.42 15.32
N THR A 46 -21.39 -17.75 15.33
CA THR A 46 -21.85 -18.61 16.42
C THR A 46 -20.90 -18.64 17.63
N SER A 47 -19.66 -18.17 17.46
CA SER A 47 -18.62 -18.12 18.49
C SER A 47 -17.98 -16.72 18.55
N ARG A 48 -17.36 -16.41 19.69
CA ARG A 48 -16.51 -15.20 19.85
C ARG A 48 -15.08 -15.41 19.35
N ALA A 49 -14.66 -16.66 19.19
CA ALA A 49 -13.34 -17.03 18.69
C ALA A 49 -13.42 -17.45 17.22
N LEU A 50 -12.37 -17.14 16.46
CA LEU A 50 -12.25 -17.60 15.08
C LEU A 50 -12.14 -19.12 15.03
N SER A 51 -12.78 -19.72 14.04
CA SER A 51 -12.54 -21.12 13.70
C SER A 51 -11.19 -21.30 13.01
N SER A 52 -10.64 -22.52 13.03
CA SER A 52 -9.39 -22.84 12.32
C SER A 52 -9.46 -22.54 10.81
N LYS A 53 -10.66 -22.66 10.21
CA LYS A 53 -10.90 -22.32 8.81
C LYS A 53 -10.82 -20.82 8.56
N GLU A 54 -11.38 -20.01 9.46
CA GLU A 54 -11.32 -18.56 9.37
C GLU A 54 -9.90 -18.03 9.62
N GLU A 55 -9.17 -18.60 10.59
CA GLU A 55 -7.76 -18.28 10.82
C GLU A 55 -6.90 -18.55 9.58
N GLN A 56 -7.05 -19.73 8.96
CA GLN A 56 -6.34 -20.06 7.73
C GLN A 56 -6.72 -19.12 6.57
N CYS A 57 -7.99 -18.75 6.46
CA CYS A 57 -8.45 -17.77 5.47
C CYS A 57 -7.81 -16.39 5.70
N MET A 58 -7.75 -15.92 6.95
CA MET A 58 -7.14 -14.63 7.31
C MET A 58 -5.66 -14.60 6.92
N MET A 59 -4.91 -15.66 7.22
CA MET A 59 -3.49 -15.77 6.84
C MET A 59 -3.30 -15.74 5.32
N ASN A 60 -4.10 -16.50 4.58
CA ASN A 60 -4.05 -16.51 3.12
C ASN A 60 -4.48 -15.16 2.52
N CYS A 61 -5.47 -14.50 3.11
CA CYS A 61 -5.94 -13.19 2.67
C CYS A 61 -4.84 -12.12 2.83
N ALA A 62 -4.17 -12.09 3.98
CA ALA A 62 -3.07 -11.17 4.26
C ALA A 62 -1.90 -11.38 3.28
N ASP A 63 -1.41 -12.62 3.15
CA ASP A 63 -0.32 -12.94 2.24
C ASP A 63 -0.66 -12.59 0.79
N LYS A 64 -1.86 -12.96 0.34
CA LYS A 64 -2.32 -12.65 -1.02
C LYS A 64 -2.44 -11.15 -1.26
N PHE A 65 -2.96 -10.39 -0.30
CA PHE A 65 -3.12 -8.95 -0.45
C PHE A 65 -1.78 -8.21 -0.49
N LEU A 66 -0.82 -8.60 0.34
CA LEU A 66 0.51 -7.98 0.35
C LEU A 66 1.25 -8.24 -0.96
N LYS A 67 1.30 -9.50 -1.41
CA LYS A 67 1.89 -9.88 -2.71
C LYS A 67 1.20 -9.19 -3.88
N HIS A 68 -0.13 -9.07 -3.81
CA HIS A 68 -0.90 -8.34 -4.82
C HIS A 68 -0.54 -6.85 -4.84
N SER A 69 -0.50 -6.21 -3.68
CA SER A 69 -0.17 -4.79 -3.54
C SER A 69 1.23 -4.48 -4.05
N GLU A 70 2.22 -5.33 -3.75
CA GLU A 70 3.58 -5.23 -4.27
C GLU A 70 3.59 -5.32 -5.81
N ARG A 71 2.92 -6.34 -6.37
CA ARG A 71 2.86 -6.52 -7.82
C ARG A 71 2.18 -5.36 -8.53
N VAL A 72 1.06 -4.86 -8.00
CA VAL A 72 0.37 -3.70 -8.54
C VAL A 72 1.25 -2.46 -8.45
N GLY A 73 1.96 -2.26 -7.32
CA GLY A 73 2.91 -1.16 -7.16
C GLY A 73 4.02 -1.17 -8.21
N ALA A 74 4.61 -2.34 -8.49
CA ALA A 74 5.62 -2.49 -9.53
C ALA A 74 5.08 -2.11 -10.92
N ARG A 75 3.91 -2.63 -11.31
CA ARG A 75 3.30 -2.31 -12.61
C ARG A 75 2.87 -0.85 -12.72
N PHE A 76 2.39 -0.27 -11.64
CA PHE A 76 2.05 1.15 -11.58
C PHE A 76 3.30 2.02 -11.80
N ALA A 77 4.43 1.68 -11.19
CA ALA A 77 5.68 2.40 -11.38
C ALA A 77 6.17 2.33 -12.85
N GLU A 78 6.12 1.14 -13.46
CA GLU A 78 6.44 0.95 -14.89
C GLU A 78 5.56 1.85 -15.78
N GLN A 79 4.23 1.77 -15.62
CA GLN A 79 3.29 2.55 -16.44
C GLN A 79 3.40 4.06 -16.21
N ASN A 80 3.65 4.49 -14.97
CA ASN A 80 3.85 5.90 -14.67
C ASN A 80 5.11 6.44 -15.34
N ALA A 81 6.20 5.66 -15.40
CA ALA A 81 7.42 6.05 -16.12
C ALA A 81 7.18 6.15 -17.65
N GLU A 82 6.45 5.19 -18.24
CA GLU A 82 6.05 5.24 -19.65
C GLU A 82 5.17 6.46 -19.97
N ALA A 83 4.21 6.78 -19.10
CA ALA A 83 3.35 7.95 -19.23
C ALA A 83 4.15 9.27 -19.18
N MET A 84 5.15 9.37 -18.29
CA MET A 84 6.04 10.53 -18.23
C MET A 84 6.91 10.66 -19.49
N ASN A 85 7.44 9.55 -20.01
CA ASN A 85 8.25 9.54 -21.23
C ASN A 85 7.43 9.93 -22.48
N SER A 86 6.21 9.42 -22.59
CA SER A 86 5.30 9.77 -23.69
C SER A 86 4.83 11.22 -23.64
N ALA A 87 4.59 11.76 -22.44
CA ALA A 87 4.29 13.18 -22.26
C ALA A 87 5.48 14.09 -22.60
N ALA A 88 6.72 13.66 -22.35
CA ALA A 88 7.92 14.39 -22.72
C ALA A 88 8.18 14.38 -24.24
N ALA A 89 7.79 13.30 -24.95
CA ALA A 89 7.95 13.17 -26.39
C ALA A 89 6.92 13.96 -27.22
N GLN A 90 5.87 14.50 -26.59
CA GLN A 90 4.84 15.34 -27.24
C GLN A 90 5.15 16.85 -27.19
N LYS A 91 6.29 17.23 -26.59
CA LYS A 91 6.86 18.59 -26.69
C LYS A 91 7.98 18.62 -27.71
#